data_AF-A0A8T7IE80-F1
#
_entry.id   AF-A0A8T7IE80-F1
#
_cell.length_a   1.000
_cell.length_b   1.000
_cell.length_c   1.000
_cell.angle_alpha   90.00
_cell.angle_beta   90.00
_cell.angle_gamma   90.00
#
_symmetry.space_group_name_H-M   'P 1'
#
loop_
_entity.id
_entity.type
_entity.pdbx_description
1 polymer ?
#
loop_
_entity_poly.entity_id
_entity_poly.type
_entity_poly.pdbx_seq_one_letter_code
_entity_poly.pdbx_strand_id
1 'polypeptide(L)'
;MKRLQQNELNEKVIEYLFIILDGDSNRALSYKTVCLRLNELGLTTSRGNQWTPKRLFRMLQRNGISGLWGLKEAQKKGISGHYKKEHQIAPAPTHIQGGKSLN
;
A
#
# COMPACT_ATOMS: atom_id res chain seq x y z
N MET A 1 -14.81 -2.02 -6.50
CA MET A 1 -13.47 -1.45 -6.74
C MET A 1 -12.73 -2.33 -7.75
N LYS A 2 -12.16 -1.75 -8.79
CA LYS A 2 -11.35 -2.49 -9.79
C LYS A 2 -10.00 -2.88 -9.17
N ARG A 3 -9.36 -3.94 -9.67
CA ARG A 3 -8.09 -4.46 -9.11
C ARG A 3 -6.98 -3.42 -9.07
N LEU A 4 -6.89 -2.56 -10.08
CA LEU A 4 -5.95 -1.42 -10.14
C LEU A 4 -6.15 -0.44 -8.98
N GLN A 5 -7.39 0.00 -8.75
CA GLN A 5 -7.73 0.93 -7.65
C GLN A 5 -7.41 0.33 -6.26
N GLN A 6 -7.53 -0.99 -6.13
CA GLN A 6 -7.16 -1.68 -4.89
C GLN A 6 -5.63 -1.68 -4.68
N ASN A 7 -4.86 -1.82 -5.76
CA ASN A 7 -3.40 -1.76 -5.69
C ASN A 7 -2.93 -0.34 -5.34
N GLU A 8 -3.45 0.68 -6.03
CA GLU A 8 -3.16 2.09 -5.73
C GLU A 8 -3.47 2.45 -4.27
N LEU A 9 -4.60 1.95 -3.74
CA LEU A 9 -4.93 2.15 -2.33
C LEU A 9 -3.93 1.45 -1.40
N ASN A 10 -3.56 0.21 -1.69
CA ASN A 10 -2.60 -0.52 -0.87
C ASN A 10 -1.23 0.15 -0.89
N GLU A 11 -0.78 0.61 -2.06
CA GLU A 11 0.48 1.36 -2.24
C GLU A 11 0.48 2.64 -1.41
N LYS A 12 -0.58 3.46 -1.52
CA LYS A 12 -0.74 4.67 -0.68
C LYS A 12 -0.67 4.35 0.80
N VAL A 13 -1.37 3.29 1.24
CA VAL A 13 -1.34 2.89 2.66
C VAL A 13 0.08 2.48 3.05
N ILE A 14 0.80 1.72 2.23
CA ILE A 14 2.19 1.31 2.48
C ILE A 14 3.12 2.53 2.57
N GLU A 15 3.00 3.52 1.68
CA GLU A 15 3.75 4.77 1.74
C GLU A 15 3.49 5.53 3.05
N TYR A 16 2.23 5.67 3.45
CA TYR A 16 1.87 6.29 4.73
C TYR A 16 2.47 5.54 5.91
N LEU A 17 2.48 4.21 5.86
CA LEU A 17 3.10 3.42 6.90
C LEU A 17 4.60 3.70 6.99
N PHE A 18 5.31 3.85 5.88
CA PHE A 18 6.73 4.23 5.91
C PHE A 18 6.97 5.59 6.57
N ILE A 19 6.12 6.59 6.31
CA ILE A 19 6.22 7.91 6.96
C ILE A 19 5.99 7.79 8.47
N ILE A 20 4.98 7.02 8.89
CA ILE A 20 4.69 6.77 10.32
C ILE A 20 5.86 6.05 11.00
N LEU A 21 6.50 5.10 10.29
CA LEU A 21 7.66 4.37 10.80
C LEU A 21 8.91 5.26 10.96
N ASP A 22 9.12 6.23 10.06
CA ASP A 22 10.28 7.13 10.07
C ASP A 22 10.24 8.10 11.26
N GLY A 23 9.06 8.63 11.57
CA GLY A 23 8.86 9.56 12.68
C GLY A 23 8.95 8.93 14.08
N ASP A 24 8.87 7.60 14.19
CA ASP A 24 8.79 6.88 15.48
C ASP A 24 9.89 5.81 15.61
N SER A 25 11.10 6.16 15.15
CA SER A 25 12.26 5.27 15.01
C SER A 25 12.63 4.47 16.27
N ASN A 26 12.28 4.98 17.46
CA ASN A 26 12.61 4.39 18.75
C ASN A 26 11.45 3.65 19.46
N ARG A 27 10.22 3.69 18.94
CA ARG A 27 9.05 3.09 19.60
C ARG A 27 8.62 1.80 18.91
N ALA A 28 8.21 0.81 19.69
CA ALA A 28 7.66 -0.42 19.16
C ALA A 28 6.31 -0.13 18.47
N LEU A 29 6.27 -0.17 17.14
CA LEU A 29 5.01 0.01 16.42
C LEU A 29 4.08 -1.16 16.65
N SER A 30 2.97 -0.87 17.31
CA SER A 30 1.87 -1.81 17.44
C SER A 30 0.91 -1.66 16.27
N TYR A 31 0.33 -2.76 15.82
CA TYR A 31 -0.76 -2.73 14.84
C TYR A 31 -1.93 -1.85 15.30
N LYS A 32 -2.17 -1.76 16.61
CA LYS A 32 -3.25 -0.94 17.18
C LYS A 32 -2.99 0.54 16.94
N THR A 33 -1.79 1.02 17.23
CA THR A 33 -1.37 2.42 17.01
C THR A 33 -1.45 2.78 15.52
N VAL A 34 -0.94 1.90 14.67
CA VAL A 34 -0.94 2.11 13.21
C VAL A 34 -2.36 2.17 12.66
N CYS A 35 -3.23 1.24 13.06
CA CYS A 35 -4.63 1.24 12.62
C CYS A 35 -5.37 2.49 13.10
N LEU A 36 -5.12 2.93 14.33
CA LEU A 36 -5.72 4.15 14.86
C LEU A 36 -5.35 5.36 13.98
N ARG A 37 -4.07 5.53 13.66
CA ARG A 37 -3.61 6.64 12.80
C ARG A 37 -4.20 6.57 11.40
N LEU A 38 -4.24 5.39 10.78
CA LEU A 38 -4.88 5.23 9.47
C LEU A 38 -6.35 5.63 9.49
N ASN A 39 -7.08 5.24 10.55
CA ASN A 39 -8.51 5.57 10.69
C ASN A 39 -8.75 7.05 10.98
N GLU A 40 -7.90 7.70 11.80
CA GLU A 40 -7.96 9.14 12.06
C GLU A 40 -7.67 9.97 10.81
N LEU A 41 -6.82 9.47 9.91
CA LEU A 41 -6.58 10.06 8.59
C LEU A 41 -7.73 9.81 7.60
N GLY A 42 -8.81 9.13 8.01
CA GLY A 42 -9.93 8.78 7.15
C GLY A 42 -9.61 7.72 6.09
N LEU A 43 -8.46 7.05 6.18
CA LEU A 43 -8.09 5.99 5.27
C LEU A 43 -8.91 4.75 5.59
N THR A 44 -9.56 4.20 4.58
CA THR A 44 -10.35 2.98 4.70
C THR A 44 -9.81 1.88 3.79
N THR A 45 -10.21 0.66 4.06
CA THR A 45 -9.94 -0.49 3.18
C THR A 45 -10.63 -0.32 1.83
N SER A 46 -10.27 -1.15 0.84
CA SER A 46 -10.90 -1.16 -0.49
C SER A 46 -12.42 -1.36 -0.50
N ARG A 47 -13.00 -1.78 0.62
CA ARG A 47 -14.43 -1.97 0.84
C ARG A 47 -15.05 -0.89 1.74
N GLY A 48 -14.36 0.22 1.98
CA GLY A 48 -14.84 1.33 2.82
C GLY A 48 -14.85 1.06 4.32
N ASN A 49 -14.23 -0.03 4.78
CA ASN A 49 -14.20 -0.34 6.21
C ASN A 49 -12.95 0.22 6.90
N GLN A 50 -13.05 0.49 8.20
CA GLN A 50 -11.91 0.83 9.05
C GLN A 50 -10.84 -0.26 9.09
N TRP A 51 -9.61 0.18 9.33
CA TRP A 51 -8.44 -0.65 9.56
C TRP A 51 -8.50 -1.30 10.94
N THR A 52 -8.26 -2.60 10.94
CA THR A 52 -8.05 -3.40 12.15
C THR A 52 -6.70 -4.12 12.02
N PRO A 53 -6.05 -4.50 13.14
CA PRO A 53 -4.77 -5.23 13.10
C PRO A 53 -4.78 -6.41 12.13
N LYS A 54 -5.85 -7.22 12.17
CA LYS A 54 -6.03 -8.38 11.30
C LYS A 54 -6.12 -8.00 9.81
N ARG A 55 -6.84 -6.92 9.49
CA ARG A 55 -7.00 -6.45 8.10
C ARG A 55 -5.72 -5.86 7.56
N LEU A 56 -5.02 -5.07 8.38
CA LEU A 56 -3.72 -4.50 8.05
C LEU A 56 -2.69 -5.61 7.79
N PHE A 57 -2.58 -6.58 8.71
CA PHE A 57 -1.69 -7.73 8.54
C PHE A 57 -1.96 -8.50 7.23
N ARG A 58 -3.22 -8.81 6.94
CA ARG A 58 -3.59 -9.50 5.69
C ARG A 58 -3.38 -8.65 4.44
N MET A 59 -3.44 -7.32 4.55
CA MET A 59 -3.09 -6.44 3.44
C MET A 59 -1.58 -6.50 3.19
N LEU A 60 -0.76 -6.40 4.24
CA LEU A 60 0.71 -6.50 4.13
C LEU A 60 1.13 -7.84 3.50
N GLN A 61 0.61 -8.97 3.98
CA GLN A 61 0.93 -10.28 3.42
C GLN A 61 0.59 -10.42 1.94
N ARG A 62 -0.55 -9.85 1.49
CA ARG A 62 -0.94 -9.86 0.08
C ARG A 62 -0.05 -9.00 -0.81
N ASN A 63 0.66 -8.04 -0.22
CA ASN A 63 1.66 -7.20 -0.89
C ASN A 63 3.08 -7.73 -0.64
N GLY A 64 3.25 -8.99 -0.21
CA GLY A 64 4.57 -9.61 -0.02
C GLY A 64 5.30 -9.20 1.26
N ILE A 65 4.64 -8.48 2.18
CA ILE A 65 5.25 -7.98 3.41
C ILE A 65 4.81 -8.87 4.58
N SER A 66 5.77 -9.43 5.32
CA SER A 66 5.50 -10.38 6.42
C SER A 66 4.79 -9.76 7.64
N GLY A 67 4.68 -8.43 7.70
CA GLY A 67 4.01 -7.69 8.76
C GLY A 67 4.69 -6.34 9.04
N LEU A 68 4.36 -5.69 10.15
CA LEU A 68 5.02 -4.42 10.54
C LEU A 68 6.52 -4.57 10.73
N TRP A 69 6.99 -5.72 11.20
CA TRP A 69 8.43 -6.00 11.30
C TRP A 69 9.08 -6.07 9.92
N GLY A 70 8.47 -6.82 8.97
CA GLY A 70 8.95 -6.86 7.59
C GLY A 70 8.93 -5.49 6.91
N LEU A 71 7.96 -4.64 7.25
CA LEU A 71 7.90 -3.26 6.76
C LEU A 71 9.04 -2.40 7.33
N LYS A 72 9.34 -2.53 8.63
CA LYS A 72 10.48 -1.84 9.28
C LYS A 72 11.82 -2.30 8.70
N GLU A 73 11.97 -3.59 8.42
CA GLU A 73 13.18 -4.12 7.76
C GLU A 73 13.30 -3.65 6.30
N ALA A 74 12.19 -3.59 5.56
CA ALA A 74 12.18 -3.03 4.21
C ALA A 74 12.59 -1.54 4.20
N GLN A 75 12.15 -0.77 5.20
CA GLN A 75 12.54 0.61 5.38
C GLN A 75 14.05 0.76 5.63
N LYS A 76 14.60 -0.02 6.59
CA LYS A 76 16.03 0.02 6.94
C LYS A 76 16.95 -0.30 5.75
N LYS A 77 16.51 -1.20 4.87
CA LYS A 77 17.26 -1.61 3.68
C LYS A 77 17.24 -0.56 2.56
N GLY A 78 16.64 0.62 2.78
CA GLY A 78 16.50 1.66 1.75
C GLY A 78 15.53 1.28 0.62
N ILE A 79 14.75 0.22 0.81
CA ILE A 79 13.80 -0.31 -0.20
C ILE A 79 12.57 0.61 -0.32
N SER A 80 12.45 1.66 0.51
CA SER A 80 11.50 2.75 0.26
C SER A 80 11.71 3.38 -1.14
N GLY A 81 12.96 3.37 -1.65
CA GLY A 81 13.27 3.75 -3.03
C GLY A 81 12.97 2.68 -4.08
N HIS A 82 12.93 1.39 -3.69
CA HIS A 82 12.64 0.27 -4.59
C HIS A 82 11.13 0.07 -4.82
N TYR A 83 10.30 0.29 -3.79
CA TYR A 83 8.84 0.39 -3.97
C TYR A 83 8.48 1.59 -4.87
N LYS A 84 9.23 2.69 -4.80
CA LYS A 84 9.13 3.80 -5.78
C LYS A 84 9.55 3.40 -7.20
N LYS A 85 10.48 2.45 -7.39
CA LYS A 85 11.05 2.09 -8.71
C LYS A 85 10.32 0.95 -9.41
N GLU A 86 9.82 -0.05 -8.70
CA GLU A 86 9.07 -1.16 -9.32
C GLU A 86 7.59 -0.82 -9.61
N HIS A 87 7.04 0.23 -8.96
CA HIS A 87 5.67 0.71 -9.18
C HIS A 87 5.57 2.02 -9.97
N GLN A 88 6.66 2.50 -10.58
CA GLN A 88 6.63 3.53 -11.63
C GLN A 88 6.69 2.85 -13.02
N ILE A 89 5.60 2.24 -13.48
CA ILE A 89 5.17 1.98 -14.89
C ILE A 89 3.73 1.40 -14.73
N ALA A 90 2.63 1.98 -15.22
CA ALA A 90 2.42 2.59 -16.52
C ALA A 90 1.38 3.75 -16.47
N PRO A 91 1.44 4.72 -17.41
CA PRO A 91 0.25 5.49 -17.76
C PRO A 91 -0.87 4.55 -18.19
N ALA A 92 -2.11 4.97 -17.95
CA ALA A 92 -3.34 4.28 -18.34
C ALA A 92 -3.22 3.64 -19.74
N PRO A 93 -3.82 2.45 -19.99
CA PRO A 93 -3.82 1.88 -21.32
C PRO A 93 -4.54 2.86 -22.25
N THR A 94 -3.77 3.57 -23.06
CA THR A 94 -4.28 4.25 -24.25
C THR A 94 -4.82 3.15 -25.16
N HIS A 95 -6.14 2.97 -25.14
CA HIS A 95 -6.83 2.04 -26.02
C HIS A 95 -6.86 2.66 -27.43
N ILE A 96 -5.74 2.58 -28.15
CA ILE A 96 -5.77 2.68 -29.61
C ILE A 96 -6.18 1.32 -30.12
N GLN A 97 -7.50 1.12 -30.28
CA GLN A 97 -8.05 0.06 -31.12
C GLN A 97 -7.89 0.46 -32.58
N GLY A 98 -6.76 0.08 -33.18
CA GLY A 98 -6.66 -0.12 -34.62
C GLY A 98 -7.00 -1.58 -34.92
N GLY A 99 -8.10 -1.84 -35.64
CA GLY A 99 -8.45 -3.20 -36.02
C GLY A 99 -9.77 -3.36 -36.78
N LYS A 100 -9.71 -3.06 -38.09
CA LYS A 100 -10.44 -3.71 -39.20
C LYS A 100 -11.97 -3.82 -39.11
N SER A 101 -12.64 -2.95 -39.88
CA SER A 101 -13.93 -3.27 -40.48
C SER A 101 -13.69 -4.09 -41.75
N LEU A 102 -14.08 -5.35 -41.74
CA LEU A 102 -14.31 -6.19 -42.93
C LEU A 102 -15.78 -6.61 -42.90
N ASN A 103 -16.59 -5.86 -43.62
CA ASN A 103 -17.67 -6.28 -44.53
C ASN A 103 -18.39 -5.03 -45.02
#